data_AF-A0A1J3CWH9-F1
#
_entry.id   AF-A0A1J3CWH9-F1
#
_cell.length_a   1.000
_cell.length_b   1.000
_cell.length_c   1.000
_cell.angle_alpha   90.00
_cell.angle_beta   90.00
_cell.angle_gamma   90.00
#
_symmetry.space_group_name_H-M   'P 1'
#
loop_
_entity.id
_entity.type
_entity.pdbx_description
1 polymer ?
#
loop_
_entity_poly.entity_id
_entity_poly.type
_entity_poly.pdbx_seq_one_letter_code
_entity_poly.pdbx_strand_id
1 'polypeptide(L)'
;DDWREMRKLAMVELFSTKKLKAFRHIREEESELLVKKISKAAQTQTLVDLRKVLFSLTASTVCRLAFGQTFHECGFVDMDRVDELVLETESIIGSFAFTDFFP
;
A
#
# COMPACT_ATOMS: atom_id res chain seq x y z
N ASP A 1 -26.72 -1.91 -8.35
CA ASP A 1 -26.03 -2.96 -9.12
C ASP A 1 -24.55 -2.67 -9.37
N ASP A 2 -24.13 -1.41 -9.51
CA ASP A 2 -22.74 -1.01 -9.80
C ASP A 2 -21.66 -1.57 -8.86
N TRP A 3 -21.92 -1.58 -7.55
CA TRP A 3 -21.00 -2.18 -6.56
C TRP A 3 -20.71 -3.66 -6.86
N ARG A 4 -21.74 -4.42 -7.23
CA ARG A 4 -21.60 -5.87 -7.46
C ARG A 4 -20.73 -6.13 -8.69
N GLU A 5 -20.90 -5.35 -9.74
CA GLU A 5 -20.08 -5.46 -10.95
C GLU A 5 -18.63 -5.04 -10.70
N MET A 6 -18.39 -3.93 -10.00
CA MET A 6 -17.04 -3.50 -9.63
C MET A 6 -16.33 -4.54 -8.76
N ARG A 7 -17.03 -5.10 -7.78
CA ARG A 7 -16.48 -6.18 -6.94
C ARG A 7 -16.14 -7.42 -7.75
N LYS A 8 -17.00 -7.82 -8.68
CA LYS A 8 -16.77 -8.97 -9.55
C LYS A 8 -15.53 -8.76 -10.43
N LEU A 9 -15.41 -7.57 -11.04
CA LEU A 9 -14.25 -7.20 -11.84
C LEU A 9 -12.95 -7.26 -11.02
N ALA A 10 -12.93 -6.63 -9.84
CA ALA A 10 -11.76 -6.64 -8.96
C ALA A 10 -11.36 -8.07 -8.54
N MET A 11 -12.33 -8.93 -8.22
CA MET A 11 -12.04 -10.32 -7.86
C MET A 11 -11.43 -11.13 -9.01
N VAL A 12 -11.87 -10.90 -10.25
CA VAL A 12 -11.34 -11.62 -11.40
C VAL A 12 -9.96 -11.09 -11.79
N GLU A 13 -9.82 -9.76 -11.89
CA GLU A 13 -8.66 -9.12 -12.48
C GLU A 13 -7.50 -8.86 -11.52
N LEU A 14 -7.78 -8.71 -10.21
CA LEU A 14 -6.77 -8.39 -9.20
C LEU A 14 -6.62 -9.51 -8.18
N PHE A 15 -7.73 -10.01 -7.63
CA PHE A 15 -7.72 -10.88 -6.45
C PHE A 15 -7.91 -12.38 -6.74
N SER A 16 -7.94 -12.81 -8.00
CA SER A 16 -8.04 -14.23 -8.33
C SER A 16 -6.75 -14.96 -7.97
N THR A 17 -6.83 -16.24 -7.62
CA THR A 17 -5.64 -17.04 -7.24
C THR A 17 -4.59 -17.06 -8.35
N LYS A 18 -5.02 -17.04 -9.62
CA LYS A 18 -4.13 -16.93 -10.78
C LYS A 18 -3.39 -15.59 -10.79
N LYS A 19 -4.10 -14.47 -10.59
CA LYS A 19 -3.52 -13.12 -10.55
C LYS A 19 -2.61 -12.95 -9.33
N LEU A 20 -3.03 -13.39 -8.15
CA LEU A 20 -2.22 -13.36 -6.92
C LEU A 20 -0.91 -14.14 -7.05
N LYS A 21 -0.89 -15.24 -7.81
CA LYS A 21 0.33 -15.99 -8.14
C LYS A 21 1.20 -15.25 -9.16
N ALA A 22 0.60 -14.72 -10.23
CA ALA A 22 1.31 -13.93 -11.23
C ALA A 22 1.99 -12.69 -10.62
N PHE A 23 1.31 -12.02 -9.68
CA PHE A 23 1.79 -10.83 -8.99
C PHE A 23 2.65 -11.11 -7.77
N ARG A 24 2.98 -12.38 -7.48
CA ARG A 24 3.81 -12.75 -6.33
C ARG A 24 5.15 -12.00 -6.33
N HIS A 25 5.78 -11.91 -7.51
CA HIS A 25 7.08 -11.25 -7.69
C HIS A 25 7.08 -9.81 -7.21
N ILE A 26 5.99 -9.05 -7.44
CA ILE A 26 5.87 -7.65 -6.97
C ILE A 26 6.01 -7.59 -5.46
N ARG A 27 5.28 -8.42 -4.72
CA ARG A 27 5.35 -8.42 -3.24
C ARG A 27 6.72 -8.84 -2.73
N GLU A 28 7.37 -9.79 -3.41
CA GLU A 28 8.70 -10.26 -3.04
C GLU A 28 9.75 -9.16 -3.26
N GLU A 29 9.72 -8.49 -4.40
CA GLU A 29 10.61 -7.38 -4.72
C GLU A 29 10.42 -6.20 -3.75
N GLU A 30 9.18 -5.76 -3.50
CA GLU A 30 8.92 -4.65 -2.58
C GLU A 30 9.33 -5.01 -1.12
N SER A 31 9.12 -6.26 -0.71
CA SER A 31 9.56 -6.76 0.60
C SER A 31 11.09 -6.81 0.72
N GLU A 32 11.78 -7.26 -0.34
CA GLU A 32 13.24 -7.29 -0.37
C GLU A 32 13.82 -5.87 -0.27
N LEU A 33 13.26 -4.92 -1.01
CA LEU A 33 13.66 -3.50 -0.94
C LEU A 33 13.48 -2.94 0.47
N LEU A 34 12.35 -3.25 1.12
CA LEU A 34 12.07 -2.88 2.49
C LEU A 34 13.12 -3.44 3.46
N VAL A 35 13.38 -4.76 3.41
CA VAL A 35 14.36 -5.42 4.29
C VAL A 35 15.74 -4.84 4.08
N LYS A 36 16.14 -4.56 2.84
CA LYS A 36 17.43 -3.94 2.51
C LYS A 36 17.55 -2.54 3.11
N LYS A 37 16.49 -1.73 3.03
CA LYS A 37 16.44 -0.37 3.61
C LYS A 37 16.60 -0.41 5.13
N ILE A 38 15.83 -1.27 5.80
CA ILE A 38 15.91 -1.42 7.26
C ILE A 38 17.28 -1.97 7.68
N SER A 39 17.80 -2.99 6.98
CA SER A 39 19.11 -3.57 7.28
C SER A 39 20.23 -2.53 7.16
N LYS A 40 20.19 -1.68 6.13
CA LYS A 40 21.15 -0.58 5.98
C LYS A 40 21.06 0.41 7.12
N ALA A 41 19.84 0.81 7.51
CA ALA A 41 19.64 1.71 8.64
C ALA A 41 20.12 1.10 9.97
N ALA A 42 19.93 -0.21 10.17
CA ALA A 42 20.44 -0.91 11.34
C ALA A 42 21.97 -0.92 11.40
N GLN A 43 22.66 -1.12 10.27
CA GLN A 43 24.13 -1.06 10.18
C GLN A 43 24.67 0.32 10.57
N THR A 44 23.95 1.39 10.21
CA THR A 44 24.31 2.77 10.53
C THR A 44 23.68 3.28 11.82
N GLN A 45 23.01 2.41 12.60
CA GLN A 45 22.27 2.73 13.83
C GLN A 45 21.31 3.93 13.66
N THR A 46 20.74 4.07 12.47
CA THR A 46 19.85 5.17 12.11
C THR A 46 18.42 4.84 12.54
N LEU A 47 17.76 5.79 13.20
CA LEU A 47 16.36 5.65 13.58
C LEU A 47 15.48 5.55 12.34
N VAL A 48 14.52 4.61 12.35
CA VAL A 48 13.58 4.38 11.25
C VAL A 48 12.16 4.63 11.73
N ASP A 49 11.41 5.49 11.03
CA ASP A 49 9.96 5.60 11.22
C ASP A 49 9.26 4.47 10.48
N LEU A 50 8.81 3.46 11.22
CA LEU A 50 8.13 2.29 10.66
C LEU A 50 6.80 2.63 10.00
N ARG A 51 6.12 3.71 10.40
CA ARG A 51 4.83 4.09 9.80
C ARG A 51 5.01 4.47 8.33
N LYS A 52 5.97 5.36 8.06
CA LYS A 52 6.34 5.78 6.69
C LYS A 52 6.82 4.61 5.86
N VAL A 53 7.60 3.73 6.48
CA VAL A 53 8.20 2.58 5.80
C VAL A 53 7.15 1.53 5.41
N LEU A 54 6.20 1.21 6.31
CA LEU A 54 5.10 0.29 6.03
C LEU A 54 4.09 0.90 5.05
N PHE A 55 3.80 2.19 5.18
CA PHE A 55 2.96 2.90 4.22
C PHE A 55 3.57 2.85 2.82
N SER A 56 4.86 3.14 2.68
CA SER A 56 5.57 3.07 1.41
C SER A 56 5.54 1.65 0.82
N LEU A 57 5.70 0.59 1.62
CA LEU A 57 5.56 -0.79 1.14
C LEU A 57 4.16 -1.05 0.54
N THR A 58 3.12 -0.68 1.28
CA THR A 58 1.72 -0.86 0.83
C THR A 58 1.46 -0.05 -0.44
N ALA A 59 1.86 1.22 -0.45
CA ALA A 59 1.63 2.11 -1.57
C ALA A 59 2.40 1.65 -2.82
N SER A 60 3.68 1.27 -2.71
CA SER A 60 4.43 0.69 -3.82
C SER A 60 3.78 -0.57 -4.37
N THR A 61 3.33 -1.47 -3.49
CA THR A 61 2.64 -2.69 -3.90
C THR A 61 1.36 -2.37 -4.66
N VAL A 62 0.52 -1.45 -4.16
CA VAL A 62 -0.73 -1.05 -4.83
C VAL A 62 -0.44 -0.36 -6.17
N CYS A 63 0.54 0.55 -6.23
CA CYS A 63 0.89 1.26 -7.46
C CYS A 63 1.32 0.30 -8.57
N ARG A 64 2.15 -0.69 -8.23
CA ARG A 64 2.60 -1.70 -9.18
C ARG A 64 1.49 -2.67 -9.58
N LEU A 65 0.63 -3.07 -8.66
CA LEU A 65 -0.48 -3.99 -8.95
C LEU A 65 -1.58 -3.35 -9.80
N ALA A 66 -1.98 -2.12 -9.46
CA ALA A 66 -3.12 -1.45 -10.09
C ALA A 66 -2.73 -0.68 -11.35
N PHE A 67 -1.55 -0.07 -11.38
CA PHE A 67 -1.14 0.85 -12.44
C PHE A 67 0.11 0.40 -13.20
N GLY A 68 0.81 -0.63 -12.73
CA GLY A 68 2.07 -1.07 -13.33
C GLY A 68 3.21 -0.06 -13.18
N GLN A 69 3.07 0.92 -12.29
CA GLN A 69 4.03 2.00 -12.05
C GLN A 69 4.72 1.82 -10.70
N THR A 70 5.97 2.28 -10.60
CA THR A 70 6.62 2.35 -9.30
C THR A 70 5.98 3.44 -8.44
N PHE A 71 6.12 3.34 -7.11
CA PHE A 71 5.57 4.34 -6.19
C PHE A 71 6.01 5.77 -6.53
N HIS A 72 7.29 5.93 -6.88
CA HIS A 72 7.87 7.24 -7.21
C HIS A 72 7.40 7.80 -8.57
N GLU A 73 6.92 6.95 -9.48
CA GLU A 73 6.41 7.34 -10.79
C GLU A 73 4.88 7.48 -10.80
N CYS A 74 4.22 7.05 -9.72
CA CYS A 74 2.77 7.05 -9.61
C CYS A 74 2.24 8.47 -9.44
N GLY A 75 1.72 9.06 -10.51
CA GLY A 75 1.15 10.42 -10.49
C GLY A 75 -0.08 10.60 -9.60
N PHE A 76 -0.58 9.52 -8.98
CA PHE A 76 -1.65 9.57 -7.97
C PHE A 76 -1.13 9.89 -6.56
N VAL A 77 0.17 9.73 -6.31
CA VAL A 77 0.76 9.99 -5.00
C VAL A 77 1.73 11.14 -5.11
N ASP A 78 1.39 12.23 -4.42
CA ASP A 78 2.30 13.36 -4.23
C ASP A 78 3.36 12.96 -3.18
N MET A 79 4.59 12.76 -3.66
CA MET A 79 5.72 12.36 -2.82
C MET A 79 6.05 13.40 -1.75
N ASP A 80 5.76 14.68 -1.99
CA ASP A 80 5.99 15.75 -1.03
C ASP A 80 4.97 15.75 0.11
N ARG A 81 3.82 15.07 -0.09
CA ARG A 81 2.73 14.95 0.88
C ARG A 81 2.62 13.58 1.54
N VAL A 82 3.61 12.70 1.36
CA VAL A 82 3.57 11.33 1.91
C VAL A 82 3.40 11.34 3.43
N ASP A 83 3.99 12.29 4.14
CA ASP A 83 3.84 12.40 5.59
C ASP A 83 2.40 12.71 6.01
N GLU A 84 1.71 13.56 5.26
CA GLU A 84 0.29 13.87 5.46
C GLU A 84 -0.57 12.64 5.16
N LEU A 85 -0.31 11.95 4.04
CA LEU A 85 -1.03 10.74 3.65
C LEU A 85 -0.90 9.61 4.67
N VAL A 86 0.27 9.45 5.28
CA VAL A 86 0.48 8.49 6.37
C VAL A 86 -0.42 8.81 7.54
N LEU A 87 -0.45 10.07 7.99
CA LEU A 87 -1.25 10.52 9.13
C LEU A 87 -2.75 10.43 8.86
N GLU A 88 -3.20 10.83 7.68
CA GLU A 88 -4.61 10.69 7.26
C GLU A 88 -5.03 9.23 7.24
N THR A 89 -4.20 8.35 6.68
CA THR A 89 -4.47 6.91 6.63
C THR A 89 -4.59 6.32 8.04
N GLU A 90 -3.67 6.68 8.95
CA GLU A 90 -3.76 6.27 10.36
C GLU A 90 -5.02 6.78 11.04
N SER A 91 -5.38 8.05 10.80
CA SER A 91 -6.60 8.64 11.33
C SER A 91 -7.84 7.91 10.82
N ILE A 92 -7.92 7.61 9.52
CA ILE A 92 -9.07 6.92 8.92
C ILE A 92 -9.20 5.50 9.48
N ILE A 93 -8.10 4.75 9.53
CA ILE A 93 -8.10 3.37 10.06
C ILE A 93 -8.49 3.35 11.53
N GLY A 94 -8.01 4.32 12.31
CA GLY A 94 -8.32 4.44 13.74
C GLY A 94 -9.63 5.18 14.04
N SER A 95 -10.30 5.74 13.02
CA SER A 95 -11.50 6.54 13.22
C SER A 95 -12.69 5.67 13.59
N PHE A 96 -13.49 6.22 14.49
CA PHE A 96 -14.79 5.70 14.88
C PHE A 96 -15.83 6.70 14.38
N ALA A 97 -16.82 6.25 13.61
CA ALA A 97 -18.01 7.04 13.37
C ALA A 97 -19.18 6.48 14.17
N PHE A 98 -19.90 7.34 14.90
CA PHE A 98 -21.10 6.95 15.63
C PHE A 98 -22.15 6.29 14.71
N THR A 99 -22.22 6.78 13.46
CA THR A 99 -23.06 6.24 12.38
C THR A 99 -22.72 4.80 11.99
N ASP A 100 -21.55 4.28 12.37
CA ASP A 100 -21.18 2.88 12.09
C ASP A 100 -21.93 1.89 13.00
N PHE A 101 -22.44 2.37 14.15
CA PHE A 101 -23.10 1.54 15.17
C PHE A 101 -24.58 1.83 15.35
N PHE A 102 -25.02 3.04 15.00
CA PHE A 102 -26.40 3.48 15.16
C PHE A 102 -26.96 3.94 13.81
N PRO A 103 -28.11 3.38 13.38
CA PRO A 103 -28.76 3.75 12.11
C PRO A 103 -29.08 5.24 11.97
#